data_AF-A0A5J5CGI5-F1
#
_entry.id   AF-A0A5J5CGI5-F1
#
_cell.length_a   1.000
_cell.length_b   1.000
_cell.length_c   1.000
_cell.angle_alpha   90.00
_cell.angle_beta   90.00
_cell.angle_gamma   90.00
#
_symmetry.space_group_name_H-M   'P 1'
#
loop_
_entity.id
_entity.type
_entity.pdbx_description
1 polymer ?
#
loop_
_entity_poly.entity_id
_entity_poly.type
_entity_poly.pdbx_seq_one_letter_code
_entity_poly.pdbx_strand_id
1 'polypeptide(L)'
;ALVSKHLCLKEKGSKTWYEGWNNSLGFKIGNYRTKLRRAGIKDVAVNPGKRSRTYPEGAASRANIKRHRRGEINFLPNYPQGETKDTLDNQRLEMVEQFKKTMIDRDMIMIHHHMQHSGVKKL
;
A
#
# COMPACT_ATOMS: atom_id res chain seq x y z
N ALA A 1 10.59 -28.21 1.75
CA ALA A 1 12.00 -28.52 2.07
C ALA A 1 12.12 -29.43 3.30
N LEU A 2 11.78 -29.00 4.52
CA LEU A 2 11.92 -29.84 5.74
C LEU A 2 10.76 -30.82 5.95
N VAL A 3 9.52 -30.34 6.02
CA VAL A 3 8.31 -31.17 6.24
C VAL A 3 8.06 -32.15 5.10
N SER A 4 8.48 -31.79 3.87
CA SER A 4 8.44 -32.67 2.70
C SER A 4 9.34 -33.90 2.84
N LYS A 5 10.49 -33.77 3.53
CA LYS A 5 11.47 -34.85 3.74
C LYS A 5 11.17 -35.66 5.02
N HIS A 6 10.53 -35.04 6.01
CA HIS A 6 10.24 -35.64 7.31
C HIS A 6 8.74 -35.57 7.62
N LEU A 7 7.99 -36.56 7.13
CA LEU A 7 6.53 -36.63 7.28
C LEU A 7 6.04 -36.70 8.73
N CYS A 8 6.89 -37.14 9.67
CA CYS A 8 6.55 -37.13 11.11
C CYS A 8 6.40 -35.72 11.70
N LEU A 9 6.89 -34.69 11.01
CA LEU A 9 6.72 -33.29 11.41
C LEU A 9 5.39 -32.68 10.94
N LYS A 10 4.61 -33.44 10.16
CA LYS A 10 3.35 -33.00 9.56
C LYS A 10 2.23 -32.98 10.58
N GLU A 11 1.54 -31.85 10.66
CA GLU A 11 0.35 -31.73 11.51
C GLU A 11 -0.85 -32.41 10.85
N LYS A 12 -1.51 -33.32 11.59
CA LYS A 12 -2.72 -33.99 11.11
C LYS A 12 -3.88 -32.98 11.03
N GLY A 13 -4.52 -32.89 9.86
CA GLY A 13 -5.69 -32.02 9.65
C GLY A 13 -5.38 -30.59 9.20
N SER A 14 -4.11 -30.19 9.08
CA SER A 14 -3.72 -28.90 8.52
C SER A 14 -3.77 -28.91 6.99
N LYS A 15 -4.28 -27.82 6.38
CA LYS A 15 -4.32 -27.66 4.92
C LYS A 15 -2.93 -27.51 4.31
N THR A 16 -2.03 -26.81 5.00
CA THR A 16 -0.67 -26.51 4.51
C THR A 16 0.41 -27.34 5.17
N TRP A 17 0.06 -28.22 6.11
CA TRP A 17 0.92 -29.21 6.78
C TRP A 17 1.92 -28.66 7.82
N TYR A 18 2.17 -27.35 7.85
CA TYR A 18 3.14 -26.70 8.74
C TYR A 18 2.54 -25.52 9.55
N GLU A 19 1.22 -25.37 9.59
CA GLU A 19 0.54 -24.28 10.31
C GLU A 19 0.87 -24.27 11.80
N GLY A 20 0.86 -25.42 12.49
CA GLY A 20 1.19 -25.52 13.91
C GLY A 20 2.62 -25.08 14.22
N TRP A 21 3.58 -25.37 13.33
CA TRP A 21 4.96 -24.90 13.48
C TRP A 21 5.06 -23.39 13.31
N ASN A 22 4.38 -22.83 12.31
CA ASN A 22 4.32 -21.39 12.10
C ASN A 22 3.69 -20.68 13.30
N ASN A 23 2.59 -21.21 13.82
CA ASN A 23 1.91 -20.67 14.99
C ASN A 23 2.81 -20.75 16.23
N SER A 24 3.43 -21.90 16.49
CA SER A 24 4.37 -22.10 17.61
C SER A 24 5.55 -21.13 17.55
N LEU A 25 6.14 -20.94 16.36
CA LEU A 25 7.22 -19.97 16.16
C LEU A 25 6.72 -18.53 16.39
N GLY A 26 5.54 -18.19 15.87
CA GLY A 26 4.89 -16.90 16.10
C GLY A 26 4.67 -16.62 17.59
N PHE A 27 4.14 -17.58 18.34
CA PHE A 27 3.96 -17.48 19.79
C PHE A 27 5.29 -17.32 20.53
N LYS A 28 6.32 -18.10 20.16
CA LYS A 28 7.64 -18.03 20.79
C LYS A 28 8.30 -16.67 20.60
N ILE A 29 8.27 -16.15 19.37
CA ILE A 29 8.79 -14.80 19.05
C ILE A 29 7.96 -13.73 19.75
N GLY A 30 6.64 -13.83 19.75
CA GLY A 30 5.74 -12.89 20.44
C GLY A 30 6.00 -12.82 21.95
N ASN A 31 6.17 -13.97 22.59
CA ASN A 31 6.51 -14.08 24.02
C ASN A 31 7.89 -13.47 24.31
N TYR A 32 8.89 -13.79 23.49
CA TYR A 32 10.23 -13.22 23.62
C TYR A 32 10.22 -11.70 23.50
N ARG A 33 9.57 -11.14 22.47
CA ARG A 33 9.40 -9.70 22.29
C ARG A 33 8.69 -9.05 23.47
N THR A 34 7.69 -9.71 24.04
CA THR A 34 6.97 -9.23 25.24
C THR A 34 7.89 -9.17 26.45
N LYS A 35 8.73 -10.19 26.67
CA LYS A 35 9.74 -10.19 27.74
C LYS A 35 10.76 -9.07 27.56
N LEU A 36 11.30 -8.91 26.35
CA LEU A 36 12.26 -7.84 26.04
C LEU A 36 11.65 -6.44 26.22
N ARG A 37 10.37 -6.25 25.85
CA ARG A 37 9.64 -5.00 26.08
C ARG A 37 9.50 -4.71 27.58
N ARG A 38 9.10 -5.70 28.38
CA ARG A 38 8.99 -5.56 29.85
C ARG A 38 10.34 -5.25 30.51
N ALA A 39 11.43 -5.74 29.95
CA ALA A 39 12.79 -5.41 30.37
C ALA A 39 13.28 -4.02 29.89
N GLY A 40 12.47 -3.27 29.14
CA GLY A 40 12.80 -1.91 28.72
C GLY A 40 13.70 -1.79 27.49
N ILE A 41 13.91 -2.87 26.71
CA ILE A 41 14.72 -2.80 25.49
C ILE A 41 14.01 -1.94 24.44
N LYS A 42 14.64 -0.81 24.07
CA LYS A 42 14.05 0.22 23.20
C LYS A 42 13.68 -0.31 21.81
N ASP A 43 14.50 -1.18 21.24
CA ASP A 43 14.32 -1.74 19.89
C ASP A 43 13.02 -2.53 19.72
N VAL A 44 12.46 -3.07 20.80
CA VAL A 44 11.18 -3.79 20.81
C VAL A 44 10.04 -3.02 21.49
N ALA A 45 10.34 -1.84 22.04
CA ALA A 45 9.42 -0.99 22.80
C ALA A 45 8.80 0.15 21.97
N VAL A 46 9.21 0.33 20.71
CA VAL A 46 8.81 1.46 19.85
C VAL A 46 7.29 1.57 19.63
N ASN A 47 6.55 0.48 19.84
CA ASN A 47 5.10 0.50 19.78
C ASN A 47 4.55 -0.47 20.85
N PRO A 48 4.45 -0.06 22.13
CA PRO A 48 4.13 -0.96 23.25
C PRO A 48 2.69 -1.47 23.23
N GLY A 49 1.95 -1.23 22.14
CA GLY A 49 0.52 -1.48 22.05
C GLY A 49 -0.26 -0.35 22.72
N LYS A 50 -1.43 -0.07 22.15
CA LYS A 50 -2.40 0.84 22.77
C LYS A 50 -2.91 0.18 24.06
N ARG A 51 -3.20 0.98 25.09
CA ARG A 51 -3.92 0.54 26.29
C ARG A 51 -5.10 -0.36 25.90
N SER A 52 -5.18 -1.54 26.49
CA SER A 52 -6.22 -2.54 26.23
C SER A 52 -6.68 -3.17 27.55
N ARG A 53 -7.77 -3.94 27.52
CA ARG A 53 -8.28 -4.66 28.70
C ARG A 53 -7.23 -5.60 29.32
N THR A 54 -6.34 -6.15 28.50
CA THR A 54 -5.26 -7.06 28.93
C THR A 54 -3.92 -6.35 29.12
N TYR A 55 -3.85 -5.04 28.85
CA TYR A 55 -2.66 -4.20 29.05
C TYR A 55 -3.07 -2.79 29.53
N PRO A 56 -3.52 -2.68 30.79
CA PRO A 56 -4.08 -1.43 31.34
C PRO A 56 -3.00 -0.35 31.54
N GLU A 57 -1.76 -0.74 31.84
CA GLU A 57 -0.61 0.17 32.00
C GLU A 57 -0.08 0.71 30.66
N GLY A 58 -0.63 0.28 29.53
CA GLY A 58 -0.21 0.76 28.22
C GLY A 58 -0.52 2.24 27.99
N ALA A 59 0.22 2.87 27.08
CA ALA A 59 -0.04 4.25 26.67
C ALA A 59 -1.45 4.36 26.05
N ALA A 60 -2.17 5.46 26.33
CA ALA A 60 -3.52 5.63 25.79
C ALA A 60 -3.50 5.56 24.26
N SER A 61 -4.53 4.97 23.66
CA SER A 61 -4.65 4.73 22.21
C SER A 61 -4.52 5.98 21.33
N ARG A 62 -4.60 7.17 21.95
CA ARG A 62 -4.58 8.49 21.32
C ARG A 62 -3.50 9.43 21.91
N ALA A 63 -2.66 8.95 22.83
CA ALA A 63 -1.73 9.82 23.56
C ALA A 63 -0.70 10.51 22.65
N ASN A 64 -0.28 9.84 21.57
CA ASN A 64 0.84 10.30 20.74
C ASN A 64 0.47 10.49 19.25
N ILE A 65 -0.81 10.38 18.90
CA ILE A 65 -1.26 10.64 17.53
C ILE A 65 -1.55 12.13 17.45
N LYS A 66 -0.62 12.92 16.90
CA LYS A 66 -0.87 14.32 16.52
C LYS A 66 -2.13 14.33 15.67
N ARG A 67 -3.22 14.89 16.21
CA ARG A 67 -4.39 15.17 15.39
C ARG A 67 -4.01 16.32 14.47
N HIS A 68 -4.31 16.21 13.18
CA HIS A 68 -4.34 17.39 12.32
C HIS A 68 -5.13 18.49 13.06
N ARG A 69 -4.52 19.67 13.26
CA ARG A 69 -5.31 20.84 13.65
C ARG A 69 -6.20 21.13 12.45
N ARG A 70 -7.53 21.21 12.63
CA ARG A 70 -8.41 21.78 11.59
C ARG A 70 -7.83 23.16 11.24
N GLY A 71 -7.31 23.32 10.03
CA GLY A 71 -6.62 24.53 9.59
C GLY A 71 -5.11 24.41 9.36
N GLU A 72 -4.50 23.22 9.36
CA GLU A 72 -3.19 23.05 8.71
C GLU A 72 -3.40 23.31 7.20
N ILE A 73 -3.11 24.56 6.81
CA ILE A 73 -3.12 25.08 5.45
C ILE A 73 -2.52 24.01 4.54
N ASN A 74 -3.33 23.55 3.58
CA ASN A 74 -2.93 22.63 2.53
C ASN A 74 -1.54 23.02 2.05
N PHE A 75 -0.56 22.14 2.22
CA PHE A 75 0.77 22.35 1.69
C PHE A 75 0.62 22.63 0.19
N LEU A 76 0.79 23.88 -0.20
CA LEU A 76 0.88 24.29 -1.59
C LEU A 76 2.37 24.53 -1.82
N PRO A 77 3.08 23.59 -2.48
CA PRO A 77 4.46 23.82 -2.85
C PRO A 77 4.54 25.13 -3.65
N ASN A 78 5.60 25.91 -3.44
CA ASN A 78 5.87 27.04 -4.31
C ASN A 78 6.00 26.55 -5.76
N TYR A 79 5.58 27.39 -6.71
CA TYR A 79 5.79 27.11 -8.12
C TYR A 79 7.30 26.93 -8.41
N PRO A 80 7.65 26.06 -9.38
CA PRO A 80 9.02 25.93 -9.84
C PRO A 80 9.62 27.29 -10.21
N GLN A 81 10.94 27.41 -10.12
CA GLN A 81 11.62 28.67 -10.42
C GLN A 81 11.35 29.10 -11.87
N GLY A 82 10.78 30.30 -12.03
CA GLY A 82 10.40 30.85 -13.34
C GLY A 82 8.99 30.49 -13.80
N GLU A 83 8.28 29.62 -13.08
CA GLU A 83 6.91 29.23 -13.39
C GLU A 83 5.90 30.01 -12.54
N THR A 84 4.80 30.41 -13.16
CA THR A 84 3.65 31.02 -12.49
C THR A 84 2.46 30.07 -12.59
N LYS A 85 1.36 30.44 -11.92
CA LYS A 85 0.10 29.69 -12.06
C LYS A 85 -0.33 29.60 -13.52
N ASP A 86 -0.26 30.71 -14.25
CA ASP A 86 -0.78 30.82 -15.61
C ASP A 86 0.06 30.01 -16.60
N THR A 87 1.39 29.96 -16.43
CA THR A 87 2.26 29.15 -17.30
C THR A 87 1.99 27.66 -17.15
N LEU A 88 1.81 27.19 -15.91
CA LEU A 88 1.46 25.79 -15.62
C LEU A 88 0.04 25.43 -16.09
N ASP A 89 -0.92 26.36 -15.97
CA ASP A 89 -2.27 26.14 -16.48
C ASP A 89 -2.29 26.04 -18.02
N ASN A 90 -1.46 26.83 -18.71
CA ASN A 90 -1.29 26.72 -20.16
C ASN A 90 -0.66 25.38 -20.57
N GLN A 91 0.41 24.95 -19.88
CA GLN A 91 1.01 23.62 -20.11
C GLN A 91 0.00 22.49 -19.88
N ARG A 92 -0.86 22.61 -18.86
CA ARG A 92 -1.93 21.66 -18.58
C ARG A 92 -2.93 21.58 -19.74
N LEU A 93 -3.33 22.73 -20.31
CA LEU A 93 -4.24 22.78 -21.45
C LEU A 93 -3.62 22.16 -22.71
N GLU A 94 -2.35 22.43 -22.98
CA GLU A 94 -1.62 21.82 -24.10
C GLU A 94 -1.55 20.30 -24.01
N MET A 95 -1.23 19.76 -22.82
CA MET A 95 -1.21 18.31 -22.60
C MET A 95 -2.58 17.67 -22.83
N VAL A 96 -3.66 18.33 -22.37
CA VAL A 96 -5.03 17.85 -22.59
C VAL A 96 -5.37 17.82 -24.08
N GLU A 97 -4.99 18.86 -24.82
CA GLU A 97 -5.26 18.95 -26.25
C GLU A 97 -4.46 17.93 -27.05
N GLN A 98 -3.18 17.73 -26.73
CA GLN A 98 -2.36 16.68 -27.32
C GLN A 98 -2.95 15.29 -27.04
N PHE A 99 -3.40 15.03 -25.81
CA PHE A 99 -4.02 13.76 -25.45
C PHE A 99 -5.27 13.47 -26.30
N LYS A 100 -6.15 14.47 -26.48
CA LYS A 100 -7.33 14.34 -27.35
C LYS A 100 -6.94 14.00 -28.79
N LYS A 101 -5.93 14.67 -29.35
CA LYS A 101 -5.44 14.37 -30.71
C LYS A 101 -4.93 12.93 -30.82
N THR A 102 -4.09 12.51 -29.87
CA THR A 102 -3.57 11.13 -29.87
C THR A 102 -4.65 10.07 -29.69
N MET A 103 -5.73 10.38 -28.95
CA MET A 103 -6.87 9.49 -28.81
C MET A 103 -7.61 9.35 -30.14
N ILE A 104 -7.90 10.46 -30.83
CA ILE A 104 -8.53 10.46 -32.15
C ILE A 104 -7.69 9.68 -33.17
N ASP A 105 -6.37 9.86 -33.16
CA ASP A 105 -5.47 9.14 -34.07
C ASP A 105 -5.46 7.62 -33.81
N ARG A 106 -5.45 7.21 -32.55
CA ARG A 106 -5.56 5.78 -32.18
C ARG A 106 -6.91 5.21 -32.59
N ASP A 107 -8.00 5.93 -32.34
CA ASP A 107 -9.35 5.50 -32.70
C ASP A 107 -9.49 5.37 -34.22
N MET A 108 -8.95 6.31 -35.00
CA MET A 108 -8.87 6.24 -36.46
C MET A 108 -8.14 4.98 -36.94
N ILE A 109 -7.00 4.63 -36.34
CA ILE A 109 -6.24 3.42 -36.69
C ILE A 109 -7.06 2.16 -36.38
N MET A 110 -7.71 2.13 -35.22
CA MET A 110 -8.54 0.99 -34.80
C MET A 110 -9.79 0.84 -35.67
N ILE A 111 -10.45 1.95 -36.03
CA ILE A 111 -11.58 1.99 -36.96
C ILE A 111 -11.13 1.53 -38.35
N HIS A 112 -10.01 2.04 -38.85
CA HIS A 112 -9.45 1.60 -40.14
C HIS A 112 -9.19 0.10 -40.15
N HIS A 113 -8.48 -0.42 -39.15
CA HIS A 113 -8.23 -1.86 -38.99
C HIS A 113 -9.56 -2.65 -38.94
N HIS A 114 -10.53 -2.19 -38.14
CA HIS A 114 -11.84 -2.81 -38.08
C HIS A 114 -12.56 -2.81 -39.44
N MET A 115 -12.50 -1.72 -40.21
CA MET A 115 -13.10 -1.62 -41.55
C MET A 115 -12.44 -2.57 -42.56
N GLN A 116 -11.12 -2.77 -42.48
CA GLN A 116 -10.41 -3.74 -43.34
C GLN A 116 -10.82 -5.20 -43.07
N HIS A 117 -11.15 -5.53 -41.82
CA HIS A 117 -11.49 -6.91 -41.42
C HIS A 117 -12.99 -7.22 -41.35
N SER A 118 -13.84 -6.20 -41.25
CA SER A 118 -15.32 -6.36 -41.17
C SER A 118 -16.02 -6.38 -42.53
N GLY A 119 -15.30 -6.22 -43.64
CA GLY A 119 -15.85 -6.38 -45.00
C GLY A 119 -16.87 -5.31 -45.41
N VAL A 120 -16.99 -4.21 -44.67
CA VAL A 120 -17.89 -3.11 -45.02
C VAL A 120 -17.24 -2.29 -46.14
N LYS A 121 -17.63 -2.59 -47.38
CA LYS A 121 -17.24 -1.81 -48.56
C LYS A 121 -17.87 -0.42 -48.49
N LYS A 122 -17.05 0.61 -48.69
CA LYS A 122 -17.47 2.01 -48.87
C LYS A 122 -18.56 2.06 -49.95
N LEU A 123 -19.75 2.55 -49.59
CA LEU A 123 -20.72 3.08 -50.56
C LEU A 123 -20.19 4.38 -51.14
#